data_AF-A0A7Y2L4H6-F1
#
_entry.id   AF-A0A7Y2L4H6-F1
#
_cell.length_a   1.000
_cell.length_b   1.000
_cell.length_c   1.000
_cell.angle_alpha   90.00
_cell.angle_beta   90.00
_cell.angle_gamma   90.00
#
_symmetry.space_group_name_H-M   'P 1'
#
loop_
_entity.id
_entity.type
_entity.pdbx_description
1 polymer ?
#
loop_
_entity_poly.entity_id
_entity_poly.type
_entity_poly.pdbx_seq_one_letter_code
_entity_poly.pdbx_strand_id
1 'polypeptide(L)' 'MIRGLKIVGLVLLALVLLVVVGLGVVLGTQAGSRWVLGQVPGLQVENFAGRLGGQWSADYLLWEQG' A
#
# COMPACT_ATOMS: atom_id res chain seq x y z
N MET A 1 -13.78 34.88 -2.82
CA MET A 1 -12.65 34.16 -3.47
C MET A 1 -11.84 33.29 -2.50
N ILE A 2 -11.48 33.76 -1.30
CA ILE A 2 -10.63 33.00 -0.34
C ILE A 2 -11.28 31.74 0.24
N ARG A 3 -12.62 31.70 0.38
CA ARG A 3 -13.34 30.55 0.96
C ARG A 3 -13.23 29.28 0.10
N GLY A 4 -13.31 29.41 -1.23
CA GLY A 4 -13.15 28.28 -2.15
C GLY A 4 -11.73 27.72 -2.13
N LEU A 5 -10.72 28.58 -2.09
CA LEU A 5 -9.32 28.17 -2.00
C LEU A 5 -9.01 27.38 -0.71
N LYS A 6 -9.60 27.81 0.42
CA LYS A 6 -9.47 27.08 1.71
C LYS A 6 -10.10 25.68 1.65
N ILE A 7 -11.28 25.55 1.03
CA ILE A 7 -11.96 24.25 0.89
C ILE A 7 -11.14 23.32 0.00
N VAL A 8 -10.67 23.81 -1.16
CA VAL A 8 -9.81 23.03 -2.06
C VAL A 8 -8.53 22.60 -1.35
N GLY A 9 -7.90 23.50 -0.60
CA GLY A 9 -6.71 23.17 0.20
C GLY A 9 -6.98 22.09 1.24
N LEU A 10 -8.11 22.16 1.96
CA LEU A 10 -8.50 21.15 2.94
C LEU A 10 -8.81 19.79 2.29
N VAL A 11 -9.48 19.78 1.14
CA VAL A 11 -9.75 18.55 0.39
C VAL A 11 -8.46 17.90 -0.10
N LEU A 12 -7.52 18.68 -0.64
CA LEU A 12 -6.22 18.18 -1.06
C LEU A 12 -5.42 17.65 0.14
N LEU A 13 -5.42 18.34 1.27
CA LEU A 13 -4.76 17.88 2.49
C LEU A 13 -5.37 16.56 2.99
N ALA A 14 -6.70 16.47 3.03
CA ALA A 14 -7.40 15.24 3.41
C ALA A 14 -7.07 14.08 2.47
N LEU A 15 -6.98 14.34 1.17
CA LEU A 15 -6.58 13.34 0.17
C LEU A 15 -5.14 12.84 0.42
N VAL A 16 -4.21 13.76 0.66
CA VAL A 16 -2.81 13.41 0.98
C VAL A 16 -2.74 12.59 2.25
N LEU A 17 -3.45 12.99 3.31
CA LEU A 17 -3.50 12.23 4.56
C LEU A 17 -4.07 10.82 4.35
N LEU A 18 -5.12 10.69 3.54
CA LEU A 18 -5.73 9.41 3.22
C LEU A 18 -4.76 8.48 2.48
N VAL A 19 -3.97 9.03 1.54
CA VAL A 19 -2.91 8.28 0.86
C VAL A 19 -1.83 7.83 1.84
N VAL A 20 -1.35 8.72 2.71
CA VAL A 20 -0.32 8.40 3.72
C VAL A 20 -0.80 7.29 4.66
N VAL A 21 -2.05 7.39 5.15
CA VAL A 21 -2.65 6.34 5.98
C VAL A 21 -2.79 5.03 5.22
N GLY A 22 -3.26 5.08 3.97
CA GLY A 22 -3.38 3.89 3.11
C GLY A 22 -2.04 3.19 2.91
N LEU A 23 -0.98 3.94 2.61
CA LEU A 23 0.39 3.41 2.50
C LEU A 23 0.88 2.84 3.84
N GLY A 24 0.62 3.53 4.95
CA GLY A 24 0.96 3.04 6.29
C GLY A 24 0.28 1.72 6.62
N VAL A 25 -0.99 1.54 6.25
CA VAL A 25 -1.71 0.28 6.44
C VAL A 25 -1.15 -0.82 5.54
N VAL A 26 -0.92 -0.51 4.26
CA VAL A 26 -0.42 -1.47 3.28
C VAL A 26 0.97 -1.99 3.65
N LEU A 27 1.90 -1.09 3.95
CA LEU A 27 3.28 -1.43 4.29
C LEU A 27 3.41 -1.91 5.75
N GLY A 28 2.52 -1.45 6.64
CA GLY A 28 2.55 -1.75 8.07
C GLY A 28 1.80 -3.02 8.48
N THR A 29 0.99 -3.61 7.60
CA THR A 29 0.18 -4.80 7.89
C THR A 29 0.48 -5.95 6.94
N GLN A 30 0.40 -7.17 7.46
CA GLN A 30 0.58 -8.40 6.66
C GLN A 30 -0.48 -8.53 5.57
N ALA A 31 -1.75 -8.25 5.89
CA ALA A 31 -2.83 -8.33 4.92
C ALA A 31 -2.67 -7.32 3.78
N GLY A 32 -2.32 -6.06 4.10
CA GLY A 32 -2.09 -5.03 3.09
C GLY A 32 -0.87 -5.31 2.23
N SER A 33 0.19 -5.85 2.83
CA SER A 33 1.39 -6.28 2.13
C SER A 33 1.11 -7.41 1.14
N ARG A 34 0.35 -8.43 1.57
CA ARG A 34 -0.10 -9.52 0.69
C ARG A 34 -1.02 -9.04 -0.43
N TRP A 35 -1.93 -8.12 -0.12
CA TRP A 35 -2.83 -7.53 -1.12
C TRP A 35 -2.05 -6.84 -2.23
N VAL A 36 -1.03 -6.04 -1.89
CA VAL A 36 -0.15 -5.39 -2.89
C VAL A 36 0.60 -6.39 -3.73
N LEU A 37 1.18 -7.42 -3.11
CA LEU A 37 1.89 -8.47 -3.85
C LEU A 37 0.94 -9.19 -4.82
N GLY A 38 -0.30 -9.42 -4.42
CA GLY A 38 -1.34 -9.99 -5.30
C GLY A 38 -1.80 -9.08 -6.45
N GLN A 39 -1.44 -7.79 -6.46
CA GLN A 39 -1.71 -6.91 -7.61
C GLN A 39 -0.65 -7.05 -8.72
N VAL A 40 0.51 -7.67 -8.43
CA VAL A 40 1.57 -7.85 -9.42
C VAL A 40 1.23 -9.04 -10.33
N PRO A 41 1.01 -8.81 -11.64
CA PRO A 41 0.69 -9.90 -12.56
C PRO A 41 1.83 -10.93 -12.60
N GLY A 42 1.49 -12.22 -12.55
CA GLY A 42 2.48 -13.31 -12.58
C GLY A 42 3.30 -13.49 -11.30
N LEU A 43 3.01 -12.72 -10.23
CA LEU A 43 3.67 -12.87 -8.94
C LEU A 43 2.94 -13.93 -8.08
N GLN A 44 3.62 -15.03 -7.79
CA GLN A 44 3.19 -16.04 -6.83
C GLN A 44 3.99 -15.86 -5.53
N VAL A 45 3.27 -15.71 -4.43
CA VAL A 45 3.85 -15.56 -3.10
C VAL A 45 3.19 -16.55 -2.14
N GLU A 46 3.98 -17.50 -1.63
CA GLU A 46 3.52 -18.49 -0.66
C GLU A 46 4.06 -18.20 0.74
N ASN A 47 3.23 -18.51 1.76
CA ASN A 47 3.55 -18.34 3.18
C ASN A 47 4.13 -16.96 3.57
N PHE A 48 3.69 -15.89 2.90
CA PHE A 48 4.09 -14.55 3.28
C PHE A 48 3.70 -14.23 4.74
N ALA A 49 4.71 -13.91 5.54
CA ALA A 49 4.61 -13.55 6.95
C ALA A 49 5.33 -12.21 7.21
N GLY A 50 4.76 -11.38 8.09
CA GLY A 50 5.31 -10.06 8.41
C GLY A 50 4.73 -8.96 7.53
N ARG A 51 5.49 -7.89 7.29
CA ARG A 51 5.00 -6.68 6.62
C ARG A 51 6.10 -6.01 5.79
N LEU A 52 5.77 -5.49 4.61
CA LEU A 52 6.75 -4.94 3.67
C LEU A 52 7.53 -3.74 4.24
N GLY A 53 6.92 -2.93 5.11
CA GLY A 53 7.55 -1.79 5.77
C GLY A 53 8.45 -2.15 6.96
N GLY A 54 8.79 -3.43 7.13
CA GLY A 54 9.65 -3.91 8.22
C GLY A 54 10.24 -5.27 7.90
N GLN A 55 10.30 -6.15 8.90
CA GLN A 55 10.69 -7.54 8.66
C GLN A 55 9.56 -8.31 7.96
N TRP A 56 9.92 -9.00 6.89
CA TRP A 56 9.03 -9.90 6.17
C TRP A 56 9.80 -11.13 5.68
N SER A 57 9.07 -12.23 5.52
CA SER A 57 9.59 -13.49 4.98
C SER A 57 8.51 -14.14 4.11
N ALA A 58 8.94 -14.85 3.08
CA ALA A 58 8.08 -15.65 2.21
C ALA A 58 8.83 -16.94 1.86
N ASP A 59 8.13 -18.07 1.84
CA ASP A 59 8.75 -19.37 1.56
C ASP A 59 9.03 -19.53 0.07
N TYR A 60 8.10 -19.08 -0.77
CA TYR A 60 8.26 -19.03 -2.22
C TYR A 60 7.82 -17.67 -2.75
N LEU A 61 8.67 -17.09 -3.58
CA LEU A 61 8.43 -15.82 -4.26
C LEU A 61 8.87 -15.99 -5.71
N LEU A 62 7.92 -16.34 -6.56
CA LEU A 62 8.14 -16.54 -7.99
C LEU A 62 7.46 -15.41 -8.74
N TRP A 63 8.22 -14.73 -9.60
CA TRP A 63 7.65 -13.77 -10.53
C TRP A 63 7.92 -14.24 -11.94
N GLU A 64 6.86 -14.54 -12.67
CA GLU A 64 6.93 -14.98 -14.05
C GLU A 64 6.27 -13.92 -14.93
N GLN A 65 7.09 -13.08 -15.55
CA GLN A 65 6.65 -12.11 -16.55
C GLN A 65 6.91 -12.71 -17.93
N GLY A 66 5.82 -13.02 -18.64
CA GLY A 66 5.85 -13.38 -20.05
C GLY A 66 6.15 -12.19 -20.94
#